data_AF-A0A9Q5JIM0-F1
#
_entry.id   AF-A0A9Q5JIM0-F1
#
_cell.length_a   1.000
_cell.length_b   1.000
_cell.length_c   1.000
_cell.angle_alpha   90.00
_cell.angle_beta   90.00
_cell.angle_gamma   90.00
#
_symmetry.space_group_name_H-M   'P 1'
#
loop_
_entity.id
_entity.type
_entity.pdbx_description
1 polymer ?
#
loop_
_entity_poly.entity_id
_entity_poly.type
_entity_poly.pdbx_seq_one_letter_code
_entity_poly.pdbx_strand_id
1 'polypeptide(L)' 'MKFREWTITINGKGPINVVANEDTLLILQKYQHVEVALKIDNETVQVKSLGYNEDIIINHNTKEITINVTNFLEDDE' A
#
# COMPACT_ATOMS: atom_id res chain seq x y z
N MET A 1 2.05 10.31 -0.49
CA MET A 1 2.19 10.73 0.93
C MET A 1 3.61 10.46 1.43
N LYS A 2 4.04 11.11 2.51
CA LYS A 2 5.29 10.76 3.21
C LYS A 2 4.98 9.77 4.33
N PHE A 3 5.80 8.74 4.47
CA PHE A 3 5.71 7.78 5.56
C PHE A 3 7.14 7.43 6.00
N ARG A 4 7.54 7.94 7.16
CA ARG A 4 8.95 8.00 7.57
C ARG A 4 9.80 8.68 6.48
N GLU A 5 10.98 8.13 6.19
CA GLU A 5 11.89 8.59 5.14
C GLU A 5 11.40 8.28 3.70
N TRP A 6 10.29 7.56 3.55
CA TRP A 6 9.80 7.10 2.25
C TRP A 6 8.71 8.00 1.67
N THR A 7 8.78 8.20 0.36
CA THR A 7 7.68 8.75 -0.43
C THR A 7 6.82 7.59 -0.92
N ILE A 8 5.56 7.55 -0.50
CA ILE A 8 4.61 6.51 -0.91
C ILE A 8 3.63 7.09 -1.93
N THR A 9 3.55 6.47 -3.11
CA THR A 9 2.55 6.75 -4.13
C THR A 9 1.59 5.57 -4.18
N ILE A 10 0.29 5.84 -4.05
CA ILE A 10 -0.74 4.80 -4.08
C ILE A 10 -1.61 5.08 -5.30
N ASN A 11 -1.62 4.14 -6.24
CA ASN A 11 -2.41 4.21 -7.46
C ASN A 11 -3.57 3.23 -7.36
N GLY A 12 -4.79 3.71 -7.53
CA GLY A 12 -5.97 2.86 -7.68
C GLY A 12 -7.18 3.70 -8.04
N LYS A 13 -8.23 3.05 -8.55
CA LYS A 13 -9.49 3.67 -8.97
C LYS A 13 -10.60 3.36 -7.98
N GLY A 14 -10.95 4.32 -7.13
CA GLY A 14 -12.06 4.17 -6.19
C GLY A 14 -11.68 4.62 -4.78
N PRO A 15 -12.60 4.48 -3.81
CA PRO A 15 -12.33 4.80 -2.42
C PRO A 15 -11.34 3.80 -1.83
N ILE A 16 -10.12 4.26 -1.54
CA ILE A 16 -9.08 3.49 -0.86
C ILE A 16 -8.87 4.10 0.51
N ASN A 17 -8.90 3.26 1.55
CA ASN A 17 -8.60 3.68 2.91
C ASN A 17 -7.14 3.36 3.24
N VAL A 18 -6.40 4.38 3.66
CA VAL A 18 -5.00 4.22 4.11
C VAL A 18 -4.97 4.43 5.62
N VAL A 19 -4.53 3.41 6.34
CA VAL A 19 -4.35 3.47 7.80
C VAL A 19 -2.87 3.32 8.09
N ALA A 20 -2.30 4.24 8.85
CA ALA A 20 -0.89 4.24 9.17
C ALA A 20 -0.66 4.53 10.65
N ASN A 21 0.37 3.90 11.22
CA ASN A 21 0.90 4.22 12.55
C ASN A 21 2.41 4.47 12.46
N GLU A 22 3.18 4.31 13.55
CA GLU A 22 4.61 4.66 13.57
C GLU A 22 5.48 3.90 12.55
N ASP A 23 5.17 2.64 12.26
CA ASP A 23 5.99 1.77 11.41
C ASP A 23 5.19 0.95 10.40
N THR A 24 3.87 0.91 10.52
CA THR A 24 2.99 0.08 9.71
C THR A 24 2.07 0.94 8.87
N LEU A 25 1.95 0.61 7.58
CA LEU A 25 1.02 1.20 6.64
C LEU A 25 0.14 0.09 6.07
N LEU A 26 -1.16 0.26 6.19
CA LEU A 26 -2.18 -0.62 5.65
C LEU A 26 -2.97 0.10 4.58
N ILE A 27 -3.21 -0.59 3.48
CA ILE A 27 -4.17 -0.18 2.46
C ILE A 27 -5.34 -1.15 2.52
N LEU A 28 -6.52 -0.58 2.74
CA LEU A 28 -7.76 -1.31 2.87
C LEU A 28 -8.68 -0.98 1.69
N GLN A 29 -9.29 -2.01 1.12
CA GLN A 29 -10.45 -1.89 0.25
C GLN A 29 -11.73 -2.33 0.98
N LYS A 30 -12.86 -2.34 0.28
CA LYS A 30 -14.23 -2.63 0.78
C LYS A 30 -14.26 -3.61 1.97
N TYR A 31 -15.12 -3.35 2.95
CA TYR A 31 -15.25 -4.16 4.18
C TYR A 31 -13.97 -4.31 5.01
N GLN A 32 -13.03 -3.37 4.90
CA GLN A 32 -11.75 -3.39 5.62
C GLN A 32 -10.84 -4.57 5.27
N HIS A 33 -10.98 -5.14 4.06
CA HIS A 33 -10.03 -6.14 3.58
C HIS A 33 -8.65 -5.50 3.39
N VAL A 34 -7.61 -6.15 3.92
CA VAL A 34 -6.23 -5.66 3.82
C VAL A 34 -5.63 -6.09 2.49
N GLU A 35 -5.58 -5.16 1.54
CA GLU A 35 -4.95 -5.39 0.23
C GLU A 35 -3.43 -5.37 0.33
N VAL A 36 -2.90 -4.40 1.08
CA VAL A 36 -1.46 -4.25 1.26
C VAL A 36 -1.16 -3.92 2.71
N ALA A 37 -0.17 -4.61 3.27
CA ALA A 37 0.40 -4.28 4.57
C ALA A 37 1.91 -4.14 4.44
N LEU A 38 2.41 -2.94 4.74
CA LEU A 38 3.83 -2.63 4.80
C LEU A 38 4.24 -2.39 6.24
N LYS A 39 5.41 -2.89 6.62
CA LYS A 39 6.12 -2.47 7.83
C LYS A 39 7.47 -1.88 7.43
N ILE A 40 7.71 -0.62 7.80
CA ILE A 40 8.96 0.09 7.53
C ILE A 40 9.67 0.31 8.87
N ASP A 41 10.73 -0.46 9.09
CA ASP A 41 11.56 -0.36 10.29
C ASP A 41 12.99 0.01 9.89
N ASN A 42 13.45 1.16 10.39
CA ASN A 42 14.72 1.78 10.03
C ASN A 42 14.94 1.82 8.51
N GLU A 43 15.89 1.03 8.02
CA GLU A 43 16.25 0.95 6.59
C GLU A 43 15.54 -0.18 5.82
N THR A 44 14.72 -0.98 6.51
CA THR A 44 14.07 -2.16 5.91
C THR A 44 12.60 -1.88 5.61
N VAL A 45 12.17 -2.21 4.40
CA VAL A 45 10.76 -2.30 4.03
C VAL A 45 10.36 -3.76 3.98
N GLN A 46 9.33 -4.12 4.74
CA GLN A 46 8.76 -5.47 4.79
C GLN A 46 7.36 -5.45 4.20
N VAL A 47 7.11 -6.30 3.20
CA VAL A 47 5.77 -6.56 2.69
C VAL A 47 5.17 -7.69 3.54
N LYS A 48 4.20 -7.36 4.39
CA LYS A 48 3.52 -8.32 5.29
C LYS A 48 2.32 -8.98 4.64
N SER A 49 1.65 -8.26 3.76
CA SER A 49 0.54 -8.75 2.96
C SER A 49 0.56 -8.04 1.60
N LEU A 50 0.29 -8.80 0.55
CA LEU A 50 0.10 -8.29 -0.80
C LEU A 50 -1.02 -9.12 -1.44
N GLY A 51 -2.14 -8.47 -1.77
CA GLY A 51 -3.23 -9.09 -2.51
C GLY A 51 -2.75 -9.58 -3.88
N TYR A 52 -3.47 -10.56 -4.43
CA TYR A 52 -3.00 -11.31 -5.60
C TYR A 52 -2.82 -10.45 -6.86
N ASN A 53 -3.68 -9.45 -7.06
CA ASN A 53 -3.64 -8.55 -8.22
C ASN A 53 -2.92 -7.23 -7.93
N GLU A 54 -2.27 -7.14 -6.78
CA GLU A 54 -1.64 -5.92 -6.30
C GLU A 54 -0.15 -5.95 -6.60
N ASP A 55 0.42 -4.76 -6.83
CA ASP A 55 1.84 -4.64 -7.17
C ASP A 55 2.51 -3.57 -6.31
N ILE A 56 3.76 -3.85 -5.92
CA ILE A 56 4.59 -2.92 -5.14
C ILE A 56 5.94 -2.79 -5.82
N ILE A 57 6.28 -1.56 -6.18
CA ILE A 57 7.58 -1.19 -6.73
C ILE A 57 8.32 -0.40 -5.65
N ILE A 58 9.48 -0.90 -5.24
CA ILE A 58 10.33 -0.26 -4.21
C ILE A 58 11.62 0.22 -4.86
N ASN A 59 11.83 1.54 -4.85
CA ASN A 59 13.11 2.14 -5.21
C ASN A 59 13.86 2.57 -3.94
N HIS A 60 14.81 1.74 -3.52
CA HIS A 60 15.60 2.00 -2.33
C HIS A 60 16.50 3.24 -2.43
N ASN A 61 17.00 3.56 -3.64
CA ASN A 61 17.94 4.67 -3.83
C ASN A 61 17.26 6.03 -3.68
N THR A 62 16.04 6.17 -4.20
CA THR A 62 15.25 7.40 -4.09
C THR A 62 14.32 7.43 -2.88
N LYS A 63 14.26 6.32 -2.11
CA LYS A 63 13.32 6.11 -1.01
C LYS A 63 11.87 6.31 -1.46
N GLU A 64 11.52 5.72 -2.59
CA GLU A 64 10.17 5.77 -3.17
C GLU A 64 9.53 4.39 -3.18
N ILE A 65 8.26 4.31 -2.80
CA ILE A 65 7.43 3.11 -2.91
C ILE A 65 6.20 3.48 -3.72
N THR A 66 5.95 2.75 -4.80
CA THR A 66 4.70 2.82 -5.55
C THR A 66 3.88 1.57 -5.27
N ILE A 67 2.64 1.75 -4.86
CA ILE A 67 1.69 0.67 -4.57
C ILE A 67 0.54 0.81 -5.56
N ASN A 68 0.40 -0.18 -6.45
CA ASN A 68 -0.68 -0.25 -7.41
C ASN A 68 -1.73 -1.19 -6.87
N VAL A 69 -2.90 -0.63 -6.57
CA VAL A 69 -4.03 -1.38 -6.06
C VAL A 69 -5.12 -1.52 -7.14
N THR A 70 -5.27 -2.72 -7.68
CA THR A 70 -6.40 -3.17 -8.48
C THR A 70 -7.64 -3.03 -7.62
N ASN A 71 -8.63 -2.30 -8.12
CA ASN A 71 -9.91 -2.25 -7.42
C ASN A 71 -10.70 -3.45 -7.90
N PHE A 72 -11.20 -4.25 -6.96
CA PHE A 72 -12.31 -5.13 -7.26
C PHE A 72 -13.43 -4.23 -7.76
N LEU A 73 -13.65 -4.26 -9.08
CA LEU A 73 -14.79 -3.64 -9.73
C LEU A 73 -16.01 -3.92 -8.84
N GLU A 74 -16.84 -2.91 -8.60
CA GLU A 74 -18.22 -3.20 -8.20
C GLU A 74 -18.68 -4.30 -9.14
N ASP A 75 -19.01 -5.48 -8.59
CA ASP A 75 -19.57 -6.58 -9.38
C ASP A 75 -20.55 -5.95 -10.35
N ASP A 76 -20.38 -6.24 -11.64
CA ASP A 76 -21.35 -5.85 -12.66
C ASP A 76 -22.74 -6.27 -12.15
N GLU A 77 -23.54 -5.31 -11.67
CA GLU A 77 -24.98 -5.49 -11.48
C GLU A 77 -25.67 -5.62 -12.85
#